data_AF-A0A1I3VKR1-F1
#
_entry.id   AF-A0A1I3VKR1-F1
#
_cell.length_a   1.000
_cell.length_b   1.000
_cell.length_c   1.000
_cell.angle_alpha   90.00
_cell.angle_beta   90.00
_cell.angle_gamma   90.00
#
_symmetry.space_group_name_H-M   'P 1'
#
loop_
_entity.id
_entity.type
_entity.pdbx_description
1 polymer ?
#
loop_
_entity_poly.entity_id
_entity_poly.type
_entity_poly.pdbx_seq_one_letter_code
_entity_poly.pdbx_strand_id
1 'polypeptide(L)' 'MRRRLRALRKSLRRVSSAIKTIFGMPDYDRYVQHWYATHAAPGIFPMTEREYYMYALTERYEKGGVTRCC' A
#
# COMPACT_ATOMS: atom_id res chain seq x y z
N MET A 1 -29.31 -1.82 1.56
CA MET A 1 -28.28 -2.24 2.55
C MET A 1 -26.85 -2.33 1.98
N ARG A 2 -26.61 -3.04 0.87
CA ARG A 2 -25.25 -3.26 0.29
C ARG A 2 -24.45 -1.99 -0.07
N ARG A 3 -25.11 -0.92 -0.52
CA ARG A 3 -24.45 0.36 -0.86
C ARG A 3 -23.85 1.07 0.36
N ARG A 4 -24.59 1.11 1.49
CA ARG A 4 -24.11 1.72 2.75
C ARG A 4 -22.90 0.98 3.31
N LEU A 5 -22.93 -0.35 3.30
CA LEU A 5 -21.79 -1.19 3.69
C LEU A 5 -20.55 -0.94 2.83
N ARG A 6 -20.71 -0.79 1.51
CA ARG A 6 -19.60 -0.45 0.60
C ARG A 6 -19.02 0.94 0.91
N ALA A 7 -19.87 1.93 1.17
CA ALA A 7 -19.44 3.27 1.53
C ALA A 7 -18.65 3.28 2.86
N LEU A 8 -19.17 2.61 3.90
CA LEU A 8 -18.50 2.45 5.19
C LEU A 8 -17.12 1.80 5.04
N ARG A 9 -17.04 0.70 4.29
CA ARG A 9 -15.76 0.03 3.99
C ARG A 9 -14.77 0.95 3.29
N LYS A 10 -15.23 1.77 2.33
CA LYS A 10 -14.37 2.74 1.63
C LYS A 10 -13.85 3.81 2.58
N SER A 11 -14.69 4.31 3.48
CA SER A 11 -14.29 5.29 4.49
C SER A 11 -13.27 4.70 5.48
N LEU A 12 -13.51 3.49 6.00
CA LEU A 12 -12.58 2.80 6.90
C LEU A 12 -11.19 2.60 6.26
N ARG A 13 -11.15 2.19 4.98
CA ARG A 13 -9.88 2.06 4.23
C ARG A 13 -9.12 3.38 4.13
N ARG A 14 -9.83 4.49 3.86
CA ARG A 14 -9.22 5.82 3.81
C ARG A 14 -8.63 6.24 5.15
N VAL A 15 -9.36 6.01 6.24
CA VAL A 15 -8.90 6.32 7.60
C VAL A 15 -7.66 5.47 7.94
N SER A 16 -7.68 4.16 7.65
CA SER A 16 -6.53 3.28 7.89
C SER A 16 -5.29 3.75 7.11
N SER A 17 -5.45 4.10 5.83
CA SER A 17 -4.35 4.61 5.00
C SER A 17 -3.78 5.93 5.55
N ALA A 18 -4.64 6.84 6.02
CA ALA A 18 -4.21 8.09 6.65
C ALA A 18 -3.40 7.85 7.94
N ILE A 19 -3.88 6.95 8.81
CA ILE A 19 -3.16 6.55 10.03
C ILE A 19 -1.78 5.98 9.68
N LYS A 20 -1.72 5.01 8.77
CA LYS A 20 -0.44 4.43 8.33
C LYS A 20 0.50 5.50 7.79
N THR A 21 0.00 6.45 7.02
CA THR A 21 0.81 7.56 6.49
C THR A 21 1.38 8.42 7.62
N ILE A 22 0.58 8.79 8.61
CA ILE A 22 1.00 9.62 9.76
C ILE A 22 2.12 8.94 10.55
N PHE A 23 1.98 7.64 10.83
CA PHE A 23 3.01 6.86 11.54
C PHE A 23 4.14 6.39 10.63
N GLY A 24 4.11 6.74 9.35
CA GLY A 24 5.05 6.26 8.34
C GLY A 24 4.99 4.74 8.12
N MET A 25 3.94 4.03 8.52
CA MET A 25 3.84 2.59 8.28
C MET A 25 3.68 2.27 6.78
N PRO A 26 4.25 1.17 6.29
CA PRO A 26 3.99 0.69 4.92
C PRO A 26 2.50 0.41 4.70
N ASP A 27 1.96 0.86 3.57
CA ASP A 27 0.55 0.65 3.21
C ASP A 27 0.39 -0.26 1.98
N TYR A 28 0.32 -1.57 2.23
CA TYR A 28 0.26 -2.58 1.19
C TYR A 28 -0.95 -2.44 0.24
N ASP A 29 -2.13 -2.11 0.77
CA ASP A 29 -3.34 -1.90 -0.04
C ASP A 29 -3.13 -0.76 -1.06
N ARG A 30 -2.43 0.30 -0.64
CA ARG A 30 -2.10 1.43 -1.51
C ARG A 30 -1.04 1.05 -2.54
N TYR A 31 -0.02 0.27 -2.15
CA TYR A 31 0.98 -0.28 -3.06
C TYR A 31 0.34 -1.13 -4.16
N VAL A 32 -0.50 -2.10 -3.80
CA VAL A 32 -1.15 -3.00 -4.76
C VAL A 32 -2.05 -2.22 -5.73
N GLN A 33 -2.82 -1.25 -5.23
CA GLN A 33 -3.65 -0.39 -6.09
C GLN A 33 -2.81 0.40 -7.09
N HIS A 34 -1.70 0.98 -6.64
CA HIS A 34 -0.78 1.71 -7.51
C HIS A 34 -0.09 0.78 -8.52
N TRP A 35 0.36 -0.40 -8.07
CA TRP A 35 1.02 -1.39 -8.90
C TRP A 35 0.10 -1.87 -10.02
N TYR A 36 -1.17 -2.21 -9.71
CA TYR A 36 -2.11 -2.62 -10.75
C TYR A 36 -2.46 -1.49 -11.72
N ALA A 37 -2.45 -0.24 -11.26
CA ALA A 37 -2.73 0.91 -12.11
C ALA A 37 -1.56 1.29 -13.03
N THR A 38 -0.32 0.94 -12.66
CA THR A 38 0.90 1.50 -13.29
C THR A 38 1.82 0.44 -13.90
N HIS A 39 1.91 -0.74 -13.28
CA HIS A 39 2.90 -1.78 -13.57
C HIS A 39 2.30 -3.13 -13.98
N ALA A 40 0.98 -3.27 -14.01
CA ALA A 40 0.35 -4.54 -14.39
C ALA A 40 0.73 -4.96 -15.81
N ALA A 41 1.33 -6.13 -15.95
CA ALA A 41 1.56 -6.79 -17.23
C ALA A 41 1.34 -8.32 -17.10
N PRO A 42 1.12 -9.03 -18.22
CA PRO A 42 0.94 -10.48 -18.18
C PRO A 42 2.15 -11.20 -17.57
N GLY A 43 1.91 -12.13 -16.64
CA GLY A 43 2.95 -12.98 -16.04
C GLY A 43 3.76 -12.34 -14.92
N ILE A 44 3.51 -11.07 -14.58
CA ILE A 44 4.10 -10.42 -13.42
C ILE A 44 3.05 -10.15 -12.35
N PHE A 45 3.47 -10.22 -11.09
CA PHE A 45 2.61 -10.04 -9.92
C PHE A 45 3.25 -9.03 -8.97
N PRO A 46 2.45 -8.28 -8.20
CA PRO A 46 3.00 -7.43 -7.15
C PRO A 46 3.72 -8.29 -6.11
N MET A 47 4.65 -7.67 -5.38
CA MET A 47 5.19 -8.25 -4.14
C MET A 47 4.04 -8.65 -3.21
N THR A 48 4.25 -9.69 -2.42
CA THR A 48 3.40 -10.02 -1.29
C THR A 48 3.48 -8.94 -0.21
N GLU A 49 2.54 -8.96 0.74
CA GLU A 49 2.51 -8.00 1.85
C GLU A 49 3.81 -8.03 2.66
N ARG A 50 4.33 -9.23 2.94
CA ARG A 50 5.59 -9.41 3.66
C ARG A 50 6.77 -8.84 2.88
N GLU A 51 6.87 -9.15 1.59
CA GLU A 51 7.96 -8.65 0.73
C GLU A 51 7.94 -7.13 0.64
N TYR A 52 6.75 -6.54 0.46
CA TYR A 52 6.58 -5.09 0.45
C TYR A 52 6.96 -4.44 1.78
N TYR A 53 6.59 -5.07 2.91
CA TYR A 53 6.94 -4.56 4.24
C TYR A 53 8.44 -4.55 4.46
N MET A 54 9.13 -5.65 4.11
CA MET A 54 10.59 -5.74 4.21
C MET A 54 11.27 -4.73 3.29
N TYR A 55 10.82 -4.62 2.04
CA TYR A 55 11.29 -3.60 1.10
C TYR A 55 11.19 -2.19 1.69
N ALA A 56 10.04 -1.85 2.25
CA ALA A 56 9.80 -0.52 2.82
C ALA A 56 10.65 -0.23 4.06
N LEU A 57 10.94 -1.24 4.88
CA LEU A 57 11.86 -1.10 6.02
C LEU A 57 13.31 -0.91 5.56
N THR A 58 13.79 -1.75 4.63
CA THR A 58 15.15 -1.67 4.10
C THR A 58 15.40 -0.32 3.41
N GLU A 59 14.48 0.15 2.57
CA GLU A 59 14.61 1.47 1.92
C GLU A 59 14.70 2.61 2.94
N ARG A 60 13.88 2.58 3.99
CA ARG A 60 13.86 3.64 5.00
C ARG A 60 15.08 3.62 5.91
N TYR A 61 15.43 2.47 6.44
CA TYR A 61 16.37 2.38 7.57
C TYR A 61 17.78 1.97 7.14
N GLU A 62 17.94 1.19 6.08
CA GLU A 62 19.26 0.73 5.64
C GLU A 62 19.84 1.64 4.55
N LYS A 63 19.00 2.10 3.62
CA LYS A 63 19.43 2.93 2.50
C LYS A 63 19.30 4.44 2.75
N GLY A 64 18.62 4.83 3.84
CA GLY A 64 18.31 6.23 4.14
C GLY A 64 17.44 6.90 3.07
N GLY A 65 16.76 6.10 2.24
CA GLY A 65 15.93 6.56 1.15
C GLY A 65 14.53 6.94 1.62
N VAL A 66 13.90 7.87 0.90
CA VAL A 66 12.44 8.03 0.99
C VAL A 66 11.84 6.82 0.28
N THR A 67 10.96 6.08 0.95
CA THR A 67 10.13 5.05 0.32
C THR A 67 9.16 5.71 -0.66
N ARG A 68 9.67 6.03 -1.85
CA ARG A 68 8.85 6.31 -3.01
C ARG A 68 8.40 4.95 -3.53
N CYS A 69 7.09 4.76 -3.60
CA CYS A 69 6.55 3.65 -4.37
C CYS A 69 6.72 4.03 -5.85
N CYS A 70 7.96 3.82 -6.33
CA CYS A 70 8.52 3.81 -7.69
C CYS A 70 10.04 3.65 -7.49
#